data_AF-A0A7J8AGF0-F1
#
_entry.id   AF-A0A7J8AGF0-F1
#
_cell.length_a   1.000
_cell.length_b   1.000
_cell.length_c   1.000
_cell.angle_alpha   90.00
_cell.angle_beta   90.00
_cell.angle_gamma   90.00
#
_symmetry.space_group_name_H-M   'P 1'
#
loop_
_entity.id
_entity.type
_entity.pdbx_description
1 polymer ?
#
loop_
_entity_poly.entity_id
_entity_poly.type
_entity_poly.pdbx_seq_one_letter_code
_entity_poly.pdbx_strand_id
1 'polypeptide(L)'
;MCRGLGTQSGLAEELLGCCRGLTLCSLTAQGMITLILATDMARHAEIVDSFKEKMENFDYSNEEHLTLLKMILIKCCDISNEVRPMEVAEPWVDCLLEEYFMQSDREKSEGLPVAPFMDRDKVTKATAQIGFIKFVLIPMFETVTKLFPVVEEIMLQPLWESRDRYEELKQIDDAMKEKKTKGLTRGDSDKSREKSRDGKKSEDHA
;
A
#
# COMPACT_ATOMS: atom_id res chain seq x y z
N MET A 1 -10.78 52.21 -49.38
CA MET A 1 -9.85 51.39 -50.19
C MET A 1 -9.04 50.51 -49.22
N CYS A 2 -9.68 49.51 -48.60
CA CYS A 2 -8.97 48.44 -47.89
C CYS A 2 -9.14 47.19 -48.76
N ARG A 3 -8.10 46.91 -49.54
CA ARG A 3 -8.01 45.72 -50.40
C ARG A 3 -7.60 44.53 -49.54
N GLY A 4 -8.15 43.36 -49.84
CA GLY A 4 -7.35 42.13 -49.86
C GLY A 4 -7.73 41.02 -48.88
N LEU A 5 -8.67 40.17 -49.31
CA LEU A 5 -8.61 38.71 -49.22
C LEU A 5 -8.34 38.08 -47.84
N GLY A 6 -9.41 37.86 -47.07
CA GLY A 6 -9.45 36.75 -46.12
C GLY A 6 -9.36 35.43 -46.91
N THR A 7 -8.20 34.79 -46.88
CA THR A 7 -8.03 33.46 -47.45
C THR A 7 -8.77 32.45 -46.58
N GLN A 8 -9.70 31.68 -47.17
CA GLN A 8 -10.40 30.56 -46.52
C GLN A 8 -9.45 29.54 -45.85
N SER A 9 -8.16 29.56 -46.18
CA SER A 9 -7.11 28.73 -45.56
C SER A 9 -6.82 29.08 -44.10
N GLY A 10 -6.96 30.34 -43.68
CA GLY A 10 -6.63 30.77 -42.31
C GLY A 10 -7.65 30.28 -41.28
N LEU A 11 -8.94 30.35 -41.61
CA LEU A 11 -10.02 29.82 -40.77
C LEU A 11 -9.96 28.29 -40.66
N ALA A 12 -9.51 27.60 -41.72
CA ALA A 12 -9.34 26.15 -41.70
C ALA A 12 -8.20 25.73 -40.76
N GLU A 13 -7.05 26.40 -40.78
CA GLU A 13 -5.94 26.11 -39.86
C GLU A 13 -6.28 26.46 -38.40
N GLU A 14 -7.02 27.55 -38.16
CA GLU A 14 -7.45 27.95 -36.81
C GLU A 14 -8.53 26.99 -36.26
N LEU A 15 -9.47 26.54 -37.10
CA LEU A 15 -10.44 25.48 -36.77
C LEU A 15 -9.74 24.12 -36.59
N LEU A 16 -8.74 23.77 -37.40
CA LEU A 16 -7.93 22.56 -37.24
C LEU A 16 -7.09 22.62 -35.96
N GLY A 17 -6.55 23.78 -35.59
CA GLY A 17 -5.84 24.01 -34.33
C GLY A 17 -6.76 23.90 -33.12
N CYS A 18 -7.97 24.48 -33.21
CA CYS A 18 -9.00 24.38 -32.19
C CYS A 18 -9.50 22.93 -32.05
N CYS A 19 -9.81 22.24 -33.16
CA CYS A 19 -10.18 20.83 -33.16
C CYS A 19 -9.05 19.95 -32.63
N ARG A 20 -7.79 20.15 -33.03
CA ARG A 20 -6.62 19.44 -32.45
C ARG A 20 -6.46 19.73 -30.97
N GLY A 21 -6.70 20.97 -30.52
CA GLY A 21 -6.65 21.36 -29.12
C GLY A 21 -7.78 20.74 -28.28
N LEU A 22 -9.00 20.69 -28.82
CA LEU A 22 -10.15 20.00 -28.21
C LEU A 22 -9.92 18.49 -28.17
N THR A 23 -9.43 17.87 -29.24
CA THR A 23 -9.09 16.44 -29.28
C THR A 23 -7.95 16.10 -28.34
N LEU A 24 -6.91 16.94 -28.26
CA LEU A 24 -5.80 16.78 -27.32
C LEU A 24 -6.28 16.92 -25.87
N CYS A 25 -7.13 17.90 -25.58
CA CYS A 25 -7.74 18.07 -24.25
C CYS A 25 -8.58 16.83 -23.87
N SER A 26 -9.43 16.33 -24.77
CA SER A 26 -10.21 15.11 -24.55
C SER A 26 -9.32 13.88 -24.36
N LEU A 27 -8.24 13.72 -25.13
CA LEU A 27 -7.26 12.64 -24.98
C LEU A 27 -6.53 12.72 -23.63
N THR A 28 -6.12 13.91 -23.20
CA THR A 28 -5.46 14.09 -21.90
C THR A 28 -6.40 13.80 -20.74
N ALA A 29 -7.66 14.24 -20.82
CA ALA A 29 -8.67 13.94 -19.81
C ALA A 29 -8.95 12.44 -19.73
N GLN A 30 -9.10 11.77 -20.86
CA GLN A 30 -9.30 10.31 -20.91
C GLN A 30 -8.12 9.57 -20.29
N GLY A 31 -6.88 9.99 -20.58
CA GLY A 31 -5.68 9.44 -19.97
C GLY A 31 -5.67 9.58 -18.45
N MET A 32 -5.97 10.78 -17.93
CA MET A 32 -6.03 11.01 -16.47
C MET A 32 -7.10 10.16 -15.79
N ILE A 33 -8.29 10.05 -16.38
CA ILE A 33 -9.38 9.21 -15.84
C ILE A 33 -8.90 7.75 -15.74
N THR A 34 -8.28 7.23 -16.79
CA THR A 34 -7.74 5.87 -16.80
C THR A 34 -6.71 5.66 -15.69
N LEU A 35 -5.81 6.62 -15.47
CA LEU A 35 -4.77 6.51 -14.44
C LEU A 35 -5.34 6.61 -13.02
N ILE A 36 -6.32 7.49 -12.77
CA ILE A 36 -6.99 7.61 -11.47
C ILE A 36 -7.75 6.32 -11.15
N LEU A 37 -8.49 5.76 -12.11
CA LEU A 37 -9.20 4.50 -11.89
C LEU A 37 -8.26 3.29 -11.75
N ALA A 38 -7.01 3.42 -12.20
CA ALA A 38 -6.00 2.38 -12.05
C ALA A 38 -5.41 2.33 -10.63
N THR A 39 -5.49 3.40 -9.83
CA THR A 39 -4.96 3.40 -8.47
C THR A 39 -5.73 2.47 -7.53
N ASP A 40 -7.00 2.16 -7.85
CA ASP A 40 -7.81 1.19 -7.11
C ASP A 40 -7.07 -0.14 -6.91
N MET A 41 -6.92 -0.52 -5.64
CA MET A 41 -6.23 -1.74 -5.23
C MET A 41 -7.05 -3.00 -5.47
N ALA A 42 -8.38 -2.93 -5.62
CA ALA A 42 -9.19 -4.07 -6.03
C ALA A 42 -8.81 -4.58 -7.43
N ARG A 43 -8.27 -3.70 -8.29
CA ARG A 43 -7.80 -4.03 -9.64
C ARG A 43 -6.28 -4.25 -9.73
N HIS A 44 -5.58 -4.27 -8.59
CA HIS A 44 -4.12 -4.37 -8.59
C HIS A 44 -3.62 -5.63 -9.30
N ALA A 45 -4.16 -6.81 -8.96
CA ALA A 45 -3.75 -8.08 -9.56
C ALA A 45 -4.03 -8.10 -11.08
N GLU A 46 -5.24 -7.71 -11.50
CA GLU A 46 -5.64 -7.61 -12.91
C GLU A 46 -4.65 -6.76 -13.74
N ILE A 47 -4.31 -5.56 -13.24
CA ILE A 47 -3.43 -4.62 -13.94
C ILE A 47 -1.99 -5.14 -13.97
N VAL A 48 -1.47 -5.66 -12.86
CA VAL A 48 -0.11 -6.19 -12.78
C VAL A 48 0.06 -7.41 -13.66
N ASP A 49 -0.92 -8.32 -13.69
CA ASP A 49 -0.85 -9.52 -14.53
C ASP A 49 -0.98 -9.18 -16.02
N SER A 50 -1.85 -8.23 -16.37
CA SER A 50 -1.95 -7.71 -17.75
C SER A 50 -0.62 -7.08 -18.19
N PHE A 51 0.04 -6.32 -17.31
CA PHE A 51 1.34 -5.74 -17.62
C PHE A 51 2.43 -6.83 -17.76
N LYS A 52 2.47 -7.82 -16.87
CA LYS A 52 3.41 -8.95 -16.95
C LYS A 52 3.27 -9.73 -18.26
N GLU A 53 2.05 -9.91 -18.76
CA GLU A 53 1.80 -10.53 -20.07
C GLU A 53 2.45 -9.71 -21.19
N LYS A 54 2.27 -8.39 -21.19
CA LYS A 54 2.86 -7.51 -22.23
C LYS A 54 4.37 -7.33 -22.09
N MET A 55 4.94 -7.64 -20.92
CA MET A 55 6.37 -7.55 -20.65
C MET A 55 7.22 -8.57 -21.41
N GLU A 56 6.64 -9.69 -21.88
CA GLU A 56 7.39 -10.68 -22.68
C GLU A 56 7.90 -10.13 -24.01
N ASN A 57 7.14 -9.20 -24.61
CA ASN A 57 7.50 -8.52 -25.85
C ASN A 57 7.04 -7.06 -25.81
N PHE A 58 7.62 -6.30 -24.86
CA PHE A 58 7.20 -4.92 -24.62
C PHE A 58 7.61 -3.99 -25.77
N ASP A 59 6.64 -3.35 -26.42
CA ASP A 59 6.85 -2.36 -27.48
C ASP A 59 6.43 -0.95 -27.03
N TYR A 60 7.38 -0.01 -27.04
CA TYR A 60 7.14 1.41 -26.75
C TYR A 60 6.32 2.13 -27.82
N SER A 61 6.18 1.55 -29.02
CA SER A 61 5.36 2.11 -30.10
C SER A 61 3.89 1.72 -29.96
N ASN A 62 3.59 0.73 -29.12
CA ASN A 62 2.24 0.24 -28.89
C ASN A 62 1.55 1.06 -27.78
N GLU A 63 0.44 1.72 -28.12
CA GLU A 63 -0.31 2.58 -27.19
C GLU A 63 -0.90 1.82 -26.00
N GLU A 64 -1.29 0.55 -26.17
CA GLU A 64 -1.83 -0.29 -25.10
C GLU A 64 -0.73 -0.60 -24.07
N HIS A 65 0.47 -0.96 -24.56
CA HIS A 65 1.63 -1.23 -23.71
C HIS A 65 2.05 0.02 -22.92
N LEU A 66 2.09 1.18 -23.58
CA LEU A 66 2.37 2.45 -22.93
C LEU A 66 1.29 2.83 -21.91
N THR A 67 0.03 2.51 -22.18
CA THR A 67 -1.08 2.78 -21.25
C THR A 67 -0.94 1.93 -19.99
N LEU A 68 -0.68 0.63 -20.12
CA LEU A 68 -0.41 -0.26 -18.99
C LEU A 68 0.84 0.17 -18.21
N LEU A 69 1.92 0.57 -18.90
CA LEU A 69 3.10 1.10 -18.25
C LEU A 69 2.78 2.34 -17.40
N LYS A 70 2.03 3.30 -17.93
CA LYS A 70 1.61 4.49 -17.17
C LYS A 70 0.74 4.12 -15.96
N MET A 71 -0.16 3.15 -16.11
CA MET A 71 -0.97 2.63 -15.00
C MET A 71 -0.09 2.01 -13.90
N ILE A 72 0.93 1.24 -14.27
CA ILE A 72 1.88 0.68 -13.29
C ILE A 72 2.71 1.78 -12.65
N LEU A 73 3.19 2.77 -13.40
CA LEU A 73 3.99 3.87 -12.85
C LEU A 73 3.19 4.70 -11.83
N ILE A 74 1.94 5.07 -12.14
CA ILE A 74 1.12 5.81 -11.18
C ILE A 74 0.85 4.97 -9.92
N LYS A 75 0.60 3.66 -10.07
CA LYS A 75 0.43 2.75 -8.93
C LYS A 75 1.72 2.64 -8.10
N CYS A 76 2.88 2.53 -8.75
CA CYS A 76 4.17 2.54 -8.05
C CYS A 76 4.31 3.80 -7.19
N CYS A 77 3.99 4.97 -7.74
CA CYS A 77 4.05 6.23 -7.01
C CYS A 77 3.04 6.28 -5.84
N ASP A 78 1.81 5.84 -6.06
CA ASP A 78 0.70 5.88 -5.10
C ASP A 78 1.03 5.13 -3.80
N ILE A 79 1.71 3.98 -3.90
CA ILE A 79 2.08 3.14 -2.76
C ILE A 79 3.59 3.10 -2.49
N SER A 80 4.33 4.14 -2.89
CA SER A 80 5.81 4.21 -2.82
C SER A 80 6.39 4.55 -1.44
N ASN A 81 5.59 4.68 -0.37
CA ASN A 81 6.10 5.18 0.91
C ASN A 81 7.29 4.38 1.44
N GLU A 82 7.22 3.05 1.38
CA GLU A 82 8.28 2.12 1.82
C GLU A 82 9.54 2.13 0.94
N VAL A 83 9.51 2.82 -0.21
CA VAL A 83 10.70 3.03 -1.03
C VAL A 83 11.59 4.14 -0.46
N ARG A 84 11.02 5.02 0.35
CA ARG A 84 11.74 6.17 0.93
C ARG A 84 12.62 5.72 2.09
N PRO A 85 13.64 6.52 2.46
CA PRO A 85 14.36 6.31 3.72
C PRO A 85 13.39 6.18 4.89
N MET A 86 13.72 5.29 5.82
CA MET A 86 12.84 4.86 6.89
C MET A 86 12.31 6.00 7.76
N GLU A 87 13.16 7.00 8.03
CA GLU A 87 12.79 8.17 8.83
C GLU A 87 11.66 8.97 8.18
N VAL A 88 11.49 8.82 6.86
CA VAL A 88 10.42 9.42 6.07
C VAL A 88 9.25 8.46 5.91
N ALA A 89 9.50 7.16 5.73
CA ALA A 89 8.46 6.15 5.51
C ALA A 89 7.64 5.81 6.76
N GLU A 90 8.31 5.64 7.91
CA GLU A 90 7.69 5.14 9.14
C GLU A 90 6.48 5.97 9.64
N PRO A 91 6.52 7.33 9.61
CA PRO A 91 5.37 8.13 10.00
C PRO A 91 4.12 7.87 9.15
N TRP A 92 4.26 7.49 7.88
CA TRP A 92 3.12 7.18 7.01
C TRP A 92 2.41 5.90 7.44
N VAL A 93 3.12 4.95 8.04
CA VAL A 93 2.51 3.72 8.57
C VAL A 93 1.62 4.04 9.77
N ASP A 94 2.04 4.99 10.62
CA ASP A 94 1.19 5.47 11.72
C ASP A 94 -0.09 6.12 11.20
N CYS A 95 0.01 7.03 10.23
CA CYS A 95 -1.15 7.67 9.61
C CYS A 95 -2.10 6.65 8.96
N LEU A 96 -1.55 5.67 8.22
CA LEU A 96 -2.33 4.61 7.58
C LEU A 96 -3.11 3.79 8.61
N LEU A 97 -2.44 3.34 9.67
CA LEU A 97 -3.08 2.54 10.70
C LEU A 97 -4.10 3.34 11.50
N GLU A 98 -3.86 4.63 11.74
CA GLU A 98 -4.85 5.52 12.36
C GLU A 98 -6.14 5.55 11.53
N GLU A 99 -6.05 5.74 10.22
CA GLU A 99 -7.20 5.73 9.31
C GLU A 99 -7.91 4.37 9.28
N TYR A 100 -7.16 3.28 9.12
CA TYR A 100 -7.72 1.92 9.09
C TYR A 100 -8.44 1.59 10.39
N PHE A 101 -7.85 1.96 11.53
CA PHE A 101 -8.46 1.69 12.81
C PHE A 101 -9.72 2.52 13.03
N MET A 102 -9.73 3.80 12.64
CA MET A 102 -10.94 4.63 12.69
C MET A 102 -12.09 4.01 11.89
N GLN A 103 -11.80 3.49 10.69
CA GLN A 103 -12.81 2.79 9.88
C GLN A 103 -13.27 1.50 10.57
N SER A 104 -12.35 0.64 11.00
CA SER A 104 -12.68 -0.65 11.61
C SER A 104 -13.49 -0.50 12.90
N ASP A 105 -13.16 0.51 13.72
CA ASP A 105 -13.86 0.82 14.97
C ASP A 105 -15.30 1.28 14.68
N ARG A 106 -15.48 2.07 13.60
CA ARG A 106 -16.80 2.49 13.12
C ARG A 106 -17.61 1.31 12.57
N GLU A 107 -17.01 0.46 11.75
CA GLU A 107 -17.65 -0.75 11.22
C GLU A 107 -18.14 -1.67 12.35
N LYS A 108 -17.31 -1.89 13.39
CA LYS A 108 -17.70 -2.63 14.60
C LYS A 108 -18.92 -2.00 15.28
N SER A 109 -18.92 -0.67 15.44
CA SER A 109 -20.01 0.05 16.11
C SER A 109 -21.32 0.02 15.33
N GLU A 110 -21.25 -0.02 14.00
CA GLU A 110 -22.40 -0.07 13.10
C GLU A 110 -22.85 -1.52 12.79
N GLY A 111 -22.14 -2.53 13.30
CA GLY A 111 -22.44 -3.95 13.07
C GLY A 111 -22.09 -4.43 11.65
N LEU A 112 -21.16 -3.75 10.98
CA LEU A 112 -20.67 -4.08 9.64
C LEU A 112 -19.50 -5.07 9.70
N PRO A 113 -19.23 -5.82 8.61
CA PRO A 113 -18.06 -6.68 8.51
C PRO A 113 -16.76 -5.88 8.58
N VAL A 114 -15.78 -6.37 9.36
CA VAL A 114 -14.47 -5.74 9.53
C VAL A 114 -13.40 -6.56 8.81
N ALA A 115 -12.58 -5.89 8.00
CA ALA A 115 -11.46 -6.53 7.33
C ALA A 115 -10.36 -6.91 8.35
N PRO A 116 -9.87 -8.17 8.39
CA PRO A 116 -8.88 -8.60 9.38
C PRO A 116 -7.57 -7.79 9.40
N PHE A 117 -7.17 -7.24 8.25
CA PHE A 117 -5.96 -6.43 8.10
C PHE A 117 -6.14 -4.96 8.51
N MET A 118 -7.36 -4.55 8.86
CA MET A 118 -7.67 -3.23 9.43
C MET A 118 -8.02 -3.34 10.92
N ASP A 119 -8.08 -4.54 11.49
CA ASP A 119 -8.55 -4.75 12.85
C ASP A 119 -7.47 -4.38 13.88
N ARG A 120 -7.72 -3.32 14.65
CA ARG A 120 -6.83 -2.82 15.73
C ARG A 120 -6.37 -3.92 16.70
N ASP A 121 -7.20 -4.94 16.93
CA ASP A 121 -6.90 -6.00 17.89
C ASP A 121 -5.91 -7.04 17.32
N LYS A 122 -5.70 -7.05 16.00
CA LYS A 122 -4.93 -8.09 15.29
C LYS A 122 -3.70 -7.53 14.57
N VAL A 123 -3.71 -6.25 14.24
CA VAL A 123 -2.70 -5.64 13.37
C VAL A 123 -1.64 -4.91 14.19
N THR A 124 -0.37 -5.23 13.94
CA THR A 124 0.79 -4.41 14.32
C THR A 124 1.39 -3.76 13.07
N LYS A 125 2.19 -2.69 13.26
CA LYS A 125 2.97 -2.05 12.18
C LYS A 125 3.71 -3.08 11.34
N ALA A 126 4.46 -3.97 12.00
CA ALA A 126 5.22 -5.00 11.31
C ALA A 126 4.33 -5.93 10.49
N THR A 127 3.24 -6.44 11.05
CA THR A 127 2.34 -7.36 10.32
C THR A 127 1.65 -6.71 9.13
N ALA A 128 1.35 -5.40 9.20
CA ALA A 128 0.76 -4.64 8.09
C ALA A 128 1.76 -4.51 6.93
N GLN A 129 3.00 -4.11 7.23
CA GLN A 129 3.98 -3.79 6.19
C GLN A 129 4.63 -5.03 5.57
N ILE A 130 4.93 -6.11 6.32
CA ILE A 130 5.62 -7.29 5.79
C ILE A 130 4.87 -7.90 4.60
N GLY A 131 3.56 -8.14 4.76
CA GLY A 131 2.75 -8.74 3.70
C GLY A 131 2.64 -7.81 2.49
N PHE A 132 2.41 -6.52 2.74
CA PHE A 132 2.30 -5.52 1.69
C PHE A 132 3.59 -5.38 0.87
N ILE A 133 4.74 -5.27 1.54
CA ILE A 133 6.04 -5.15 0.86
C ILE A 133 6.33 -6.42 0.05
N LYS A 134 6.15 -7.61 0.64
CA LYS A 134 6.51 -8.90 0.01
C LYS A 134 5.63 -9.27 -1.17
N PHE A 135 4.33 -9.02 -1.08
CA PHE A 135 3.36 -9.56 -2.03
C PHE A 135 2.76 -8.50 -2.96
N VAL A 136 2.91 -7.21 -2.64
CA VAL A 136 2.40 -6.10 -3.46
C VAL A 136 3.54 -5.28 -4.03
N LEU A 137 4.39 -4.69 -3.19
CA LEU A 137 5.42 -3.76 -3.65
C LEU A 137 6.52 -4.46 -4.45
N ILE A 138 7.23 -5.41 -3.83
CA ILE A 138 8.39 -6.07 -4.46
C ILE A 138 8.01 -6.66 -5.84
N PRO A 139 6.96 -7.48 -6.00
CA PRO A 139 6.62 -8.05 -7.31
C PRO A 139 6.27 -7.01 -8.38
N MET A 140 5.67 -5.88 -7.98
CA MET A 140 5.36 -4.77 -8.89
C MET A 140 6.64 -4.07 -9.35
N PHE A 141 7.52 -3.70 -8.41
CA PHE A 141 8.80 -3.03 -8.72
C PHE A 141 9.79 -3.95 -9.47
N GLU A 142 9.80 -5.26 -9.20
CA GLU A 142 10.56 -6.25 -9.99
C GLU A 142 10.13 -6.26 -11.46
N THR A 143 8.82 -6.13 -11.71
CA THR A 143 8.30 -6.08 -13.09
C THR A 143 8.76 -4.80 -13.80
N VAL A 144 8.76 -3.66 -13.10
CA VAL A 144 9.25 -2.37 -13.63
C VAL A 144 10.77 -2.40 -13.90
N THR A 145 11.53 -3.08 -13.05
CA THR A 145 13.00 -3.21 -13.16
C THR A 145 13.44 -3.86 -14.47
N LYS A 146 12.60 -4.74 -15.04
CA LYS A 146 12.85 -5.35 -16.36
C LYS A 146 12.93 -4.31 -17.49
N LEU A 147 12.21 -3.19 -17.38
CA LEU A 147 12.31 -2.06 -18.33
C LEU A 147 13.34 -1.03 -17.89
N PHE A 148 13.46 -0.81 -16.58
CA PHE A 148 14.33 0.23 -16.01
C PHE A 148 15.23 -0.38 -14.91
N PRO A 149 16.38 -0.97 -15.27
CA PRO A 149 17.25 -1.67 -14.30
C PRO A 149 17.74 -0.78 -13.15
N VAL A 150 17.82 0.54 -13.36
CA VAL A 150 18.18 1.53 -12.32
C VAL A 150 17.20 1.52 -11.12
N VAL A 151 15.98 1.02 -11.30
CA VAL A 151 14.97 0.90 -10.24
C VAL A 151 15.37 -0.13 -9.18
N GLU A 152 16.20 -1.12 -9.51
CA GLU A 152 16.62 -2.15 -8.56
C GLU A 152 17.39 -1.54 -7.39
N GLU A 153 18.47 -0.82 -7.70
CA GLU A 153 19.34 -0.19 -6.70
C GLU A 153 18.62 0.94 -5.95
N ILE A 154 17.81 1.74 -6.65
CA ILE A 154 17.20 2.93 -6.06
C ILE A 154 15.93 2.62 -5.28
N MET A 155 15.16 1.59 -5.68
CA MET A 155 13.82 1.35 -5.16
C MET A 155 13.59 -0.05 -4.59
N LEU A 156 14.11 -1.12 -5.21
CA LEU A 156 13.96 -2.47 -4.64
C LEU A 156 14.86 -2.70 -3.43
N GLN A 157 16.08 -2.16 -3.45
CA GLN A 157 17.01 -2.30 -2.33
C GLN A 157 16.43 -1.74 -1.01
N PRO A 158 15.88 -0.49 -0.95
CA PRO A 158 15.17 -0.01 0.23
C PRO A 158 13.98 -0.87 0.66
N LEU A 159 13.24 -1.46 -0.30
CA LEU A 159 12.10 -2.33 0.01
C LEU A 159 12.54 -3.65 0.67
N TRP A 160 13.67 -4.23 0.25
CA TRP A 160 14.23 -5.42 0.91
C TRP A 160 14.71 -5.09 2.33
N GLU A 161 15.39 -3.96 2.51
CA GLU A 161 15.84 -3.49 3.82
C GLU A 161 14.66 -3.20 4.76
N SER A 162 13.62 -2.54 4.26
CA SER A 162 12.38 -2.28 5.01
C SER A 162 11.69 -3.59 5.41
N ARG A 163 11.55 -4.54 4.47
CA ARG A 163 10.99 -5.87 4.75
C ARG A 163 11.74 -6.55 5.90
N ASP A 164 13.07 -6.65 5.79
CA ASP A 164 13.89 -7.39 6.75
C ASP A 164 13.78 -6.77 8.14
N ARG A 165 13.80 -5.44 8.23
CA ARG A 165 13.57 -4.74 9.48
C ARG A 165 12.18 -5.02 10.07
N TYR A 166 11.13 -4.99 9.27
CA TYR A 166 9.79 -5.29 9.79
C TYR A 166 9.69 -6.75 10.24
N GLU A 167 10.35 -7.69 9.56
CA GLU A 167 10.45 -9.09 10.01
C GLU A 167 11.18 -9.20 11.36
N GLU A 168 12.26 -8.45 11.58
CA GLU A 168 12.93 -8.35 12.88
C GLU A 168 12.03 -7.73 13.96
N LEU A 169 11.34 -6.63 13.64
CA LEU A 169 10.41 -5.97 14.56
C LEU A 169 9.28 -6.93 14.97
N LYS A 170 8.76 -7.72 14.03
CA LYS A 170 7.76 -8.75 14.32
C LYS A 170 8.29 -9.80 15.30
N GLN A 171 9.53 -10.27 15.12
CA GLN A 171 10.13 -11.24 16.04
C GLN A 171 10.27 -10.67 17.46
N ILE A 172 10.64 -9.40 17.57
CA ILE A 172 10.72 -8.69 18.85
C ILE A 172 9.33 -8.58 19.49
N ASP A 173 8.30 -8.16 18.74
CA ASP A 173 6.92 -8.05 19.20
C ASP A 173 6.39 -9.40 19.73
N ASP A 174 6.63 -10.48 18.98
CA ASP A 174 6.22 -11.84 19.35
C ASP A 174 6.92 -12.30 20.63
N ALA A 175 8.23 -12.06 20.75
CA ALA A 175 8.99 -12.38 21.97
C ALA A 175 8.53 -11.58 23.19
N MET A 176 8.17 -10.31 23.03
CA MET A 176 7.62 -9.49 24.11
C MET A 176 6.23 -9.99 24.55
N LYS A 177 5.36 -10.34 23.60
CA LYS A 177 4.04 -10.94 23.89
C LYS A 177 4.17 -12.25 24.66
N GLU A 178 5.08 -13.14 24.25
CA GLU A 178 5.33 -14.40 24.97
C GLU A 178 5.79 -14.19 26.42
N LYS A 179 6.73 -13.26 26.65
CA LYS A 179 7.22 -12.94 28.00
C LYS A 179 6.09 -12.42 28.89
N LYS A 180 5.20 -11.59 28.35
CA LYS A 180 4.03 -11.07 29.07
C LYS A 180 3.07 -12.18 29.48
N THR A 181 2.79 -13.12 28.58
CA THR A 181 1.92 -14.29 28.86
C THR A 181 2.53 -15.23 29.89
N LYS A 182 3.85 -15.50 29.81
CA LYS A 182 4.59 -16.33 30.78
C LYS A 182 4.73 -15.64 32.16
N GLY A 183 4.80 -14.31 32.20
CA GLY A 183 4.80 -13.54 33.45
C GLY A 183 3.45 -13.55 34.18
N LEU A 184 2.34 -13.45 33.43
CA LEU A 184 0.98 -13.45 34.00
C LEU A 184 0.60 -14.81 34.62
N THR A 185 0.99 -15.90 33.95
CA THR A 185 0.77 -17.28 34.43
C THR A 185 1.59 -17.64 35.67
N ARG A 186 2.77 -17.03 35.85
CA ARG A 186 3.62 -17.19 37.04
C ARG A 186 3.14 -16.38 38.25
N GLY A 187 2.52 -15.21 38.02
CA GLY A 187 1.94 -14.39 39.08
C GLY A 187 0.65 -14.96 39.70
N ASP A 188 -0.13 -15.72 38.93
CA ASP A 188 -1.38 -16.34 39.40
C ASP A 188 -1.15 -17.64 40.19
N SER A 189 -0.02 -18.32 39.92
CA SER A 189 0.41 -19.51 40.65
C SER A 189 1.02 -19.23 42.03
N ASP A 190 1.54 -18.02 42.27
CA ASP A 190 1.98 -17.59 43.62
C ASP A 190 0.83 -17.08 44.51
N LYS A 191 -0.17 -16.38 43.94
CA LYS A 191 -1.37 -15.95 44.69
C LYS A 191 -2.24 -17.13 45.17
N SER A 192 -2.30 -18.20 44.39
CA SER A 192 -3.00 -19.43 44.80
C SER A 192 -2.21 -20.23 45.86
N ARG A 193 -0.89 -20.01 45.99
CA ARG A 193 -0.03 -20.67 46.99
C ARG A 193 -0.03 -19.96 48.35
N GLU A 194 -0.22 -18.65 48.40
CA GLU A 194 -0.37 -17.89 49.66
C GLU A 194 -1.74 -18.12 50.32
N LYS A 195 -2.82 -18.23 49.54
CA LYS A 195 -4.18 -18.48 50.08
C LYS A 195 -4.35 -19.85 50.77
N SER A 196 -3.47 -20.82 50.47
CA SER A 196 -3.47 -22.14 51.12
C SER A 196 -2.67 -22.20 52.44
N ARG A 197 -1.90 -21.15 52.79
CA ARG A 197 -1.09 -21.13 54.02
C ARG A 197 -1.80 -20.50 55.23
N ASP A 198 -2.84 -19.68 55.03
CA ASP A 198 -3.58 -19.04 56.13
C ASP A 198 -4.81 -19.83 56.64
N GLY A 199 -5.19 -20.94 56.00
CA GLY A 199 -6.37 -21.72 56.36
C GLY A 199 -6.18 -22.79 57.46
N LYS A 200 -5.03 -22.85 58.13
CA LYS A 200 -4.66 -23.96 59.04
C LYS A 200 -4.26 -23.48 60.44
N LYS A 201 -5.07 -22.61 61.05
CA LYS A 201 -4.99 -22.27 62.48
C LYS A 201 -6.36 -21.92 63.06
N SER A 202 -7.23 -22.92 63.24
CA SER A 202 -8.23 -22.94 64.32
C SER A 202 -9.09 -24.19 64.17
N GLU A 203 -8.87 -25.18 65.03
CA GLU A 203 -9.89 -26.08 65.59
C GLU A 203 -9.16 -27.19 66.35
N ASP A 204 -8.77 -26.87 67.58
CA ASP A 204 -8.50 -27.83 68.65
C ASP A 204 -8.85 -27.13 69.96
N HIS A 205 -10.13 -27.16 70.33
CA HIS A 205 -10.63 -27.11 71.72
C HIS A 205 -12.16 -27.17 71.73
N ALA A 206 -12.69 -28.35 72.06
CA ALA A 206 -13.67 -28.61 73.13
C ALA A 206 -14.09 -30.08 73.11
#